data_AF-A0A1L6HVL8-F1
#
_entry.id   AF-A0A1L6HVL8-F1
#
_cell.length_a   1.000
_cell.length_b   1.000
_cell.length_c   1.000
_cell.angle_alpha   90.00
_cell.angle_beta   90.00
_cell.angle_gamma   90.00
#
_symmetry.space_group_name_H-M   'P 1'
#
loop_
_entity.id
_entity.type
_entity.pdbx_description
1 polymer ?
#
loop_
_entity_poly.entity_id
_entity_poly.type
_entity_poly.pdbx_seq_one_letter_code
_entity_poly.pdbx_strand_id
1 'polypeptide(L)'
;MTIDTSPQTATQSQQDTRVVLLERIVDSALIAGHRHVEQFTRLAALARAIADEHISSEDRMTLIGLLENIAHHAELDATLDVEFFGGVRAGQVIGRMVRMAARKGTAQNAADTGVTKH
;
A
#
# COMPACT_ATOMS: atom_id res chain seq x y z
N MET A 1 -17.71 44.14 10.20
CA MET A 1 -17.65 42.73 9.75
C MET A 1 -16.51 42.63 8.76
N THR A 2 -15.32 42.23 9.20
CA THR A 2 -14.14 42.06 8.34
C THR A 2 -13.82 40.57 8.33
N ILE A 3 -14.12 39.91 7.21
CA ILE A 3 -13.78 38.50 7.00
C ILE A 3 -12.29 38.49 6.63
N ASP A 4 -11.45 38.29 7.64
CA ASP A 4 -10.02 38.08 7.46
C ASP A 4 -9.83 36.74 6.73
N THR A 5 -9.61 36.82 5.42
CA THR A 5 -9.32 35.70 4.54
C THR A 5 -7.82 35.62 4.33
N SER A 6 -7.09 35.49 5.43
CA SER A 6 -5.67 35.12 5.37
C SER A 6 -5.57 33.63 5.03
N PRO A 7 -4.86 33.23 3.96
CA PRO A 7 -4.65 31.81 3.66
C PRO A 7 -3.87 31.21 4.82
N GLN A 8 -4.49 30.27 5.55
CA GLN A 8 -3.80 29.51 6.59
C GLN A 8 -2.64 28.74 5.93
N THR A 9 -1.44 29.30 6.03
CA THR A 9 -0.20 28.60 5.69
C THR A 9 -0.10 27.40 6.62
N ALA A 10 -0.10 26.20 6.05
CA ALA A 10 0.09 24.98 6.80
C ALA A 10 1.35 25.11 7.67
N THR A 11 1.27 24.73 8.94
CA THR A 11 2.42 24.82 9.84
C THR A 11 3.54 23.90 9.35
N GLN A 12 4.81 24.20 9.63
CA GLN A 12 5.96 23.36 9.21
C GLN A 12 5.74 21.88 9.55
N SER A 13 5.21 21.59 10.74
CA SER A 13 4.83 20.24 11.18
C SER A 13 3.80 19.55 10.26
N GLN A 14 2.85 20.29 9.69
CA GLN A 14 1.89 19.76 8.72
C GLN A 14 2.54 19.50 7.36
N GLN A 15 3.53 20.29 6.96
CA GLN A 15 4.31 20.06 5.74
C GLN A 15 5.18 18.81 5.89
N ASP A 16 5.91 18.66 6.99
CA ASP A 16 6.75 17.49 7.27
C ASP A 16 5.90 16.20 7.32
N THR A 17 4.72 16.27 7.93
CA THR A 17 3.77 15.14 7.96
C THR A 17 3.29 14.75 6.55
N ARG A 18 3.10 15.72 5.65
CA ARG A 18 2.72 15.45 4.26
C ARG A 18 3.85 14.79 3.48
N VAL A 19 5.10 15.23 3.69
CA VAL A 19 6.27 14.64 3.02
C VAL A 19 6.43 13.17 3.42
N VAL A 20 6.43 12.88 4.72
CA VAL A 20 6.52 11.49 5.23
C VAL A 20 5.39 10.60 4.70
N LEU A 21 4.19 11.16 4.56
CA LEU A 21 3.05 10.43 3.99
C LEU A 21 3.25 10.12 2.51
N LEU A 22 3.76 11.08 1.74
CA LEU A 22 4.05 10.90 0.32
C LEU A 22 5.16 9.85 0.12
N GLU A 23 6.22 9.90 0.91
CA GLU A 23 7.29 8.90 0.90
C GLU A 23 6.72 7.49 1.13
N ARG A 24 5.86 7.32 2.14
CA ARG A 24 5.22 6.01 2.41
C ARG A 24 4.33 5.52 1.28
N ILE A 25 3.63 6.43 0.58
CA ILE A 25 2.80 6.08 -0.57
C ILE A 25 3.68 5.60 -1.73
N VAL A 26 4.80 6.30 -1.98
CA VAL A 26 5.77 5.94 -3.01
C VAL A 26 6.42 4.60 -2.69
N ASP A 27 6.86 4.38 -1.46
CA ASP A 27 7.43 3.09 -1.01
C ASP A 27 6.43 1.95 -1.19
N SER A 28 5.17 2.17 -0.82
CA SER A 28 4.10 1.18 -1.01
C SER A 28 3.88 0.86 -2.48
N ALA A 29 3.91 1.86 -3.36
CA ALA A 29 3.77 1.68 -4.80
C ALA A 29 4.96 0.90 -5.39
N LEU A 30 6.17 1.17 -4.91
CA LEU A 30 7.36 0.45 -5.34
C LEU A 30 7.32 -1.03 -4.92
N ILE A 31 6.90 -1.32 -3.69
CA ILE A 31 6.71 -2.69 -3.19
C ILE A 31 5.67 -3.44 -4.03
N ALA A 32 4.51 -2.81 -4.28
CA ALA A 32 3.47 -3.40 -5.13
C ALA A 32 3.99 -3.68 -6.55
N GLY A 33 4.73 -2.73 -7.13
CA GLY A 33 5.37 -2.89 -8.44
C GLY A 33 6.33 -4.08 -8.50
N HIS A 34 7.22 -4.22 -7.51
CA HIS A 34 8.13 -5.36 -7.43
C HIS A 34 7.40 -6.70 -7.33
N ARG A 35 6.36 -6.77 -6.49
CA ARG A 35 5.53 -7.97 -6.34
C ARG A 35 4.87 -8.36 -7.66
N HIS A 36 4.29 -7.42 -8.39
CA HIS A 36 3.67 -7.69 -9.68
C HIS A 36 4.69 -8.17 -10.73
N VAL A 37 5.87 -7.55 -10.80
CA VAL A 37 6.94 -8.00 -11.71
C VAL A 37 7.32 -9.46 -11.43
N GLU A 38 7.46 -9.83 -10.16
CA GLU A 38 7.75 -11.21 -9.76
C GLU A 38 6.63 -12.17 -10.15
N GLN A 39 5.37 -11.82 -9.87
CA GLN A 39 4.19 -12.62 -10.24
C GLN A 39 4.11 -12.83 -11.76
N PHE A 40 4.24 -11.78 -12.55
CA PHE A 40 4.21 -11.88 -14.01
C PHE A 40 5.38 -12.68 -14.57
N THR A 41 6.56 -12.57 -13.96
CA THR A 41 7.71 -13.39 -14.36
C THR A 41 7.44 -14.88 -14.14
N ARG A 42 6.85 -15.24 -13.00
CA ARG A 42 6.47 -16.63 -12.69
C ARG A 42 5.37 -17.14 -13.63
N LEU A 43 4.34 -16.34 -13.89
CA LEU A 43 3.28 -16.69 -14.83
C LEU A 43 3.82 -16.90 -16.25
N ALA A 44 4.70 -16.01 -16.72
CA ALA A 44 5.32 -16.14 -18.03
C ALA A 44 6.23 -17.38 -18.13
N ALA A 45 6.95 -17.73 -17.05
CA ALA A 45 7.76 -18.94 -17.01
C ALA A 45 6.89 -20.21 -17.09
N LEU A 46 5.78 -20.26 -16.34
CA LEU A 46 4.83 -21.37 -16.39
C LEU A 46 4.15 -21.48 -17.75
N ALA A 47 3.74 -20.37 -18.35
CA ALA A 47 3.15 -20.36 -19.68
C ALA A 47 4.11 -20.93 -20.74
N ARG A 48 5.41 -20.58 -20.66
CA ARG A 48 6.44 -21.17 -21.53
C ARG A 48 6.66 -22.65 -21.28
N ALA A 49 6.69 -23.08 -20.01
CA ALA A 49 6.83 -24.49 -19.66
C ALA A 49 5.63 -25.32 -20.16
N ILE A 50 4.42 -24.78 -20.03
CA ILE A 50 3.20 -25.39 -20.59
C ILE A 50 3.31 -25.47 -22.12
N ALA A 51 3.82 -24.45 -22.80
CA ALA A 51 3.94 -24.46 -24.26
C ALA A 51 4.96 -25.47 -24.81
N ASP A 52 5.86 -26.03 -23.98
CA ASP A 52 6.84 -27.02 -24.41
C ASP A 52 6.16 -28.33 -24.81
N GLU A 53 6.47 -28.83 -26.01
CA GLU A 53 5.89 -30.05 -26.58
C GLU A 53 6.42 -31.32 -25.90
N HIS A 54 7.55 -31.25 -25.18
CA HIS A 54 8.20 -32.41 -24.56
C HIS A 54 7.65 -32.74 -23.17
N ILE A 55 6.76 -31.92 -22.60
CA ILE A 55 6.17 -32.19 -21.29
C ILE A 55 5.02 -33.20 -21.41
N SER A 56 4.89 -34.08 -20.42
CA SER A 56 3.79 -35.02 -20.36
C SER A 56 2.44 -34.31 -20.19
N SER A 57 1.35 -34.96 -20.59
CA SER A 57 0.01 -34.40 -20.38
C SER A 57 -0.34 -34.21 -18.90
N GLU A 58 0.18 -35.09 -18.02
CA GLU A 58 -0.05 -35.01 -16.57
C GLU A 58 0.70 -33.81 -15.95
N ASP A 59 1.97 -33.64 -16.33
CA ASP A 59 2.77 -32.48 -15.89
C ASP A 59 2.16 -31.18 -16.41
N ARG A 60 1.67 -31.17 -17.66
CA ARG A 60 0.98 -30.02 -18.25
C ARG A 60 -0.23 -29.59 -17.43
N MET A 61 -1.08 -30.54 -17.03
CA MET A 61 -2.24 -30.26 -16.18
C MET A 61 -1.82 -29.71 -14.81
N THR A 62 -0.76 -30.27 -14.23
CA THR A 62 -0.20 -29.78 -12.96
C THR A 62 0.30 -28.33 -13.09
N LEU A 63 1.03 -28.03 -14.17
CA LEU A 63 1.52 -26.68 -14.44
C LEU A 63 0.39 -25.67 -14.70
N ILE A 64 -0.69 -26.10 -15.38
CA ILE A 64 -1.89 -25.26 -15.56
C ILE A 64 -2.51 -24.93 -14.20
N GLY A 65 -2.68 -25.91 -13.30
CA GLY A 65 -3.21 -25.65 -11.96
C GLY A 65 -2.32 -24.71 -11.14
N LEU A 66 -0.99 -24.82 -11.25
CA LEU A 66 -0.06 -23.88 -10.62
C LEU A 66 -0.18 -22.46 -11.20
N LEU A 67 -0.35 -22.34 -12.52
CA LEU A 67 -0.53 -21.07 -13.20
C LEU A 67 -1.82 -20.39 -12.75
N GLU A 68 -2.93 -21.12 -12.69
CA GLU A 68 -4.22 -20.62 -12.20
C GLU A 68 -4.12 -20.15 -10.75
N ASN A 69 -3.45 -20.91 -9.89
CA ASN A 69 -3.27 -20.54 -8.49
C ASN A 69 -2.47 -19.24 -8.35
N ILE A 70 -1.35 -19.09 -9.07
CA ILE A 70 -0.55 -17.86 -9.02
C ILE A 70 -1.33 -16.69 -9.61
N ALA A 71 -2.06 -16.90 -10.71
CA ALA A 71 -2.88 -15.86 -11.32
C ALA A 71 -3.96 -15.35 -10.36
N HIS A 72 -4.63 -16.26 -9.65
CA HIS A 72 -5.64 -15.91 -8.65
C HIS A 72 -5.07 -15.06 -7.50
N HIS A 73 -3.90 -15.43 -6.98
CA HIS A 73 -3.24 -14.65 -5.93
C HIS A 73 -2.78 -13.27 -6.45
N ALA A 74 -2.25 -13.20 -7.67
CA ALA A 74 -1.86 -11.94 -8.29
C ALA A 74 -3.06 -11.01 -8.50
N GLU A 75 -4.21 -11.55 -8.88
CA GLU A 75 -5.48 -10.81 -9.01
C GLU A 75 -5.94 -10.26 -7.65
N LEU A 76 -5.88 -11.06 -6.59
CA LEU A 76 -6.24 -10.63 -5.24
C LEU A 76 -5.33 -9.49 -4.76
N ASP A 77 -4.01 -9.65 -4.91
CA ASP A 77 -3.03 -8.63 -4.54
C ASP A 77 -3.26 -7.32 -5.33
N ALA A 78 -3.47 -7.43 -6.65
CA ALA A 78 -3.75 -6.27 -7.49
C ALA A 78 -5.05 -5.57 -7.09
N THR A 79 -6.08 -6.33 -6.70
CA THR A 79 -7.34 -5.77 -6.20
C THR A 79 -7.13 -4.96 -4.92
N LEU A 80 -6.36 -5.51 -3.97
CA LEU A 80 -6.02 -4.81 -2.73
C LEU A 80 -5.21 -3.53 -2.99
N ASP A 81 -4.27 -3.58 -3.94
CA ASP A 81 -3.49 -2.41 -4.35
C ASP A 81 -4.40 -1.34 -4.97
N VAL A 82 -5.33 -1.72 -5.85
CA VAL A 82 -6.31 -0.80 -6.46
C VAL A 82 -7.18 -0.15 -5.39
N GLU A 83 -7.68 -0.92 -4.41
CA GLU A 83 -8.46 -0.38 -3.30
C GLU A 83 -7.64 0.59 -2.44
N PHE A 84 -6.41 0.22 -2.10
CA PHE A 84 -5.51 1.05 -1.31
C PHE A 84 -5.18 2.37 -2.02
N PHE A 85 -4.67 2.32 -3.25
CA PHE A 85 -4.29 3.51 -4.01
C PHE A 85 -5.51 4.33 -4.43
N GLY A 86 -6.65 3.69 -4.69
CA GLY A 86 -7.93 4.35 -4.88
C GLY A 86 -8.34 5.15 -3.64
N GLY A 87 -8.19 4.57 -2.45
CA GLY A 87 -8.43 5.23 -1.17
C GLY A 87 -7.42 6.34 -0.83
N VAL A 88 -6.16 6.21 -1.26
CA VAL A 88 -5.16 7.28 -1.19
C VAL A 88 -5.58 8.46 -2.07
N ARG A 89 -5.93 8.19 -3.34
CA ARG A 89 -6.40 9.22 -4.29
C ARG A 89 -7.65 9.94 -3.80
N ALA A 90 -8.58 9.22 -3.18
CA ALA A 90 -9.80 9.77 -2.59
C ALA A 90 -9.55 10.52 -1.26
N GLY A 91 -8.32 10.55 -0.74
CA GLY A 91 -7.96 11.17 0.53
C GLY A 91 -8.45 10.41 1.77
N GLN A 92 -9.10 9.25 1.60
CA GLN A 92 -9.68 8.45 2.69
C GLN A 92 -8.60 7.78 3.55
N VAL A 93 -7.55 7.26 2.91
CA VAL A 93 -6.41 6.63 3.58
C VAL A 93 -5.55 7.69 4.30
N ILE A 94 -5.37 8.85 3.65
CA ILE A 94 -4.68 10.01 4.22
C ILE A 94 -5.40 10.50 5.48
N GLY A 95 -6.72 10.69 5.41
CA GLY A 95 -7.52 11.11 6.56
C GLY A 95 -7.45 10.11 7.71
N ARG A 96 -7.39 8.80 7.44
CA ARG A 96 -7.26 7.77 8.46
C ARG A 96 -5.88 7.78 9.12
N MET A 97 -4.81 7.89 8.34
CA MET A 97 -3.44 7.97 8.86
C MET A 97 -3.21 9.22 9.71
N VAL A 98 -3.70 10.38 9.28
CA VAL A 98 -3.61 11.64 10.05
C VAL A 98 -4.35 11.51 11.38
N ARG A 99 -5.55 10.92 11.41
CA ARG A 99 -6.30 10.67 12.65
C ARG A 99 -5.56 9.71 13.59
N MET A 100 -4.90 8.68 13.05
CA MET A 100 -4.10 7.75 13.85
C MET A 100 -2.84 8.42 14.43
N ALA A 101 -2.15 9.26 13.65
CA ALA A 101 -1.01 10.05 14.11
C ALA A 101 -1.41 11.05 15.21
N ALA A 102 -2.54 11.73 15.05
CA ALA A 102 -3.08 12.65 16.05
C ALA A 102 -3.43 11.93 17.38
N ARG A 103 -4.04 10.74 17.30
CA ARG A 103 -4.33 9.90 18.47
C ARG A 103 -3.06 9.43 19.19
N LYS A 104 -2.01 9.11 18.44
CA LYS A 104 -0.72 8.71 19.01
C LYS A 104 -0.02 9.86 19.72
N GLY A 105 -0.10 11.09 19.17
CA GLY A 105 0.40 12.30 19.83
C GLY A 105 -0.33 12.64 21.14
N THR A 106 -1.67 12.48 21.18
CA THR A 106 -2.44 12.69 22.43
C THR A 106 -2.14 11.63 23.50
N ALA A 107 -1.86 10.39 23.10
CA ALA A 107 -1.48 9.33 24.05
C ALA A 107 -0.07 9.55 24.62
N GLN A 108 0.87 10.06 23.81
CA GLN A 108 2.22 10.39 24.26
C GLN A 108 2.22 11.56 25.27
N ASN A 109 1.43 12.62 25.00
CA ASN A 109 1.33 13.78 25.89
C ASN A 109 0.63 13.46 27.22
N ALA A 110 -0.32 12.52 27.24
CA ALA A 110 -0.97 12.09 28.48
C ALA A 110 -0.03 11.28 29.39
N ALA A 111 0.92 10.54 28.81
CA ALA A 111 1.91 9.77 29.57
C ALA A 111 2.97 10.69 30.23
N ASP A 112 3.40 11.75 29.56
CA ASP A 112 4.35 12.73 30.11
C ASP A 112 3.77 13.56 31.27
N THR A 113 2.46 13.83 31.26
CA THR A 113 1.78 14.51 32.37
C THR A 113 1.58 13.64 33.62
N GLY A 114 1.87 12.33 33.54
CA GLY A 114 1.73 11.37 34.64
C GLY A 114 2.95 11.23 35.55
N VAL A 115 4.11 11.82 35.20
CA VAL A 115 5.40 11.62 35.91
C VAL A 115 5.78 12.83 36.78
N THR A 116 4.81 13.60 37.26
CA THR A 116 5.06 14.60 38.32
C THR A 116 4.02 14.49 39.43
N LYS A 117 4.20 13.53 40.33
CA LYS A 117 3.82 13.70 41.74
C LYS A 117 4.91 13.14 42.65
N HIS A 118 5.44 14.06 43.44
CA HIS A 118 6.28 13.87 44.63
C HIS A 118 5.68 12.87 45.62
#